data_AF-A0A968T527-F1
#
_entry.id   AF-A0A968T527-F1
#
_cell.length_a   1.000
_cell.length_b   1.000
_cell.length_c   1.000
_cell.angle_alpha   90.00
_cell.angle_beta   90.00
_cell.angle_gamma   90.00
#
_symmetry.space_group_name_H-M   'P 1'
#
loop_
_entity.id
_entity.type
_entity.pdbx_description
1 polymer ?
#
loop_
_entity_poly.entity_id
_entity_poly.type
_entity_poly.pdbx_seq_one_letter_code
_entity_poly.pdbx_strand_id
1 'polypeptide(L)' 'RALSWQLTDGAGTPVLRERVWVSFQPGEVRVCASCHGLNNASQVDGGEPVNTPEALIELLRNWQAPPQLDERTYLPLTDR' A
#
# COMPACT_ATOMS: atom_id res chain seq x y z
N ARG A 1 5.07 14.26 7.69
CA ARG A 1 4.90 14.79 6.31
C ARG A 1 3.47 14.46 5.86
N ALA A 2 2.85 15.25 4.98
CA ALA A 2 1.53 14.90 4.45
C ALA A 2 1.71 13.86 3.33
N LEU A 3 0.98 12.75 3.42
CA LEU A 3 0.88 11.73 2.38
C LEU A 3 -0.55 11.78 1.82
N SER A 4 -0.67 11.78 0.51
CA SER A 4 -1.96 11.62 -0.18
C SER A 4 -1.93 10.36 -1.03
N TRP A 5 -2.98 9.57 -0.96
CA TRP A 5 -3.17 8.40 -1.81
C TRP A 5 -4.63 8.34 -2.29
N GLN A 6 -4.87 7.57 -3.35
CA GLN A 6 -6.20 7.41 -3.91
C GLN A 6 -6.43 5.97 -4.37
N LEU A 7 -7.65 5.47 -4.18
CA LEU A 7 -8.16 4.28 -4.84
C LEU A 7 -8.85 4.72 -6.13
N THR A 8 -8.58 4.05 -7.25
CA THR A 8 -9.22 4.30 -8.54
C THR A 8 -10.03 3.11 -8.99
N ASP A 9 -11.04 3.34 -9.82
CA ASP A 9 -11.68 2.27 -10.58
C ASP A 9 -10.78 1.76 -11.73
N GLY A 10 -11.31 0.82 -12.52
CA GLY A 10 -10.60 0.25 -13.67
C GLY A 10 -10.36 1.23 -14.83
N ALA A 11 -11.04 2.38 -14.84
CA ALA A 11 -10.83 3.46 -15.81
C ALA A 11 -9.85 4.53 -15.28
N GLY A 12 -9.30 4.36 -14.07
CA GLY A 12 -8.44 5.34 -13.41
C GLY A 12 -9.19 6.49 -12.74
N THR A 13 -10.52 6.45 -12.66
CA THR A 13 -11.31 7.46 -11.96
C THR A 13 -11.17 7.29 -10.45
N PRO A 14 -10.80 8.32 -9.68
CA PRO A 14 -10.65 8.18 -8.23
C PRO A 14 -12.01 7.93 -7.56
N VAL A 15 -12.10 6.83 -6.81
CA VAL A 15 -13.27 6.45 -6.01
C VAL A 15 -13.09 6.82 -4.53
N LEU A 16 -11.84 6.89 -4.06
CA LEU A 16 -11.50 7.30 -2.69
C LEU A 16 -10.22 8.13 -2.75
N ARG A 17 -10.17 9.24 -2.01
CA ARG A 17 -8.99 10.10 -1.89
C ARG A 17 -8.74 10.35 -0.42
N GLU A 18 -7.57 9.97 0.07
CA GLU A 18 -7.20 10.17 1.46
C GLU A 18 -5.94 11.02 1.56
N ARG A 19 -5.94 11.93 2.54
CA ARG A 19 -4.76 12.69 2.94
C ARG A 19 -4.54 12.51 4.43
N VAL A 20 -3.41 11.94 4.79
CA VAL A 20 -3.02 11.70 6.18
C VAL A 20 -1.71 12.41 6.50
N TRP A 21 -1.59 12.83 7.76
CA TRP A 21 -0.34 13.34 8.31
C TRP A 21 0.37 12.20 9.03
N VAL A 22 1.45 11.71 8.43
CA VAL A 22 2.21 10.57 8.95
C VAL A 22 3.70 10.89 9.02
N SER A 23 4.39 10.24 9.95
CA SER A 23 5.85 10.30 10.09
C SER A 23 6.38 8.87 10.07
N PHE A 24 7.45 8.66 9.30
CA PHE A 24 8.12 7.36 9.16
C PHE A 24 9.57 7.46 9.63
N GLN A 25 10.07 6.41 10.26
CA GLN A 25 11.50 6.20 10.46
C GLN A 25 12.15 5.60 9.19
N PRO A 26 13.47 5.72 9.00
CA PRO A 26 14.16 5.03 7.92
C PRO A 26 13.91 3.51 7.96
N GLY A 27 13.45 2.95 6.84
CA GLY A 27 13.12 1.53 6.72
C GLY A 27 11.77 1.10 7.30
N GLU A 28 11.00 2.01 7.89
CA GLU A 28 9.66 1.69 8.41
C GLU A 28 8.66 1.42 7.29
N VAL A 29 7.89 0.33 7.42
CA VAL A 29 6.74 -0.01 6.59
C VAL A 29 5.50 -0.04 7.48
N ARG A 30 4.44 0.68 7.08
CA ARG A 30 3.12 0.60 7.74
C ARG A 30 2.11 0.04 6.77
N VAL A 31 1.20 -0.78 7.30
CA VAL A 31 0.05 -1.30 6.56
C VAL A 31 -1.22 -1.02 7.33
N CYS A 32 -2.25 -0.60 6.61
CA CYS A 32 -3.60 -0.44 7.12
C CYS A 32 -4.45 -1.61 6.62
N ALA A 33 -5.23 -2.21 7.51
CA ALA A 33 -6.15 -3.28 7.14
C ALA A 33 -7.36 -2.77 6.33
N SER A 34 -7.66 -1.46 6.37
CA SER A 34 -8.69 -0.82 5.55
C SER A 34 -8.29 0.59 5.07
N CYS A 35 -9.04 1.09 4.08
CA CYS A 35 -8.84 2.38 3.39
C CYS A 35 -9.33 3.60 4.19
N HIS A 36 -9.98 3.38 5.33
CA HIS A 36 -10.38 4.38 6.30
C HIS A 36 -10.82 3.62 7.56
N GLY A 37 -9.84 3.27 8.40
CA GLY A 37 -10.00 2.42 9.58
C GLY A 37 -11.27 2.71 10.37
N LEU A 38 -11.94 1.65 10.83
CA LEU A 38 -12.99 1.79 11.82
C LEU A 38 -12.35 2.28 13.11
N ASN A 39 -12.94 3.26 13.80
CA ASN A 39 -12.46 3.61 15.14
C ASN A 39 -12.67 2.43 16.09
N ASN A 40 -13.90 1.88 16.13
CA ASN A 40 -14.26 0.75 17.00
C ASN A 40 -15.08 -0.33 16.28
N ALA A 41 -16.13 0.05 15.55
CA ALA A 41 -17.05 -0.87 14.88
C ALA A 41 -17.51 -0.32 13.52
N SER A 42 -17.90 -1.22 12.62
CA SER A 42 -18.44 -0.87 11.31
C SER A 42 -19.90 -0.47 11.40
N GLN A 43 -20.43 0.12 10.32
CA GLN A 43 -21.86 0.44 10.22
C GLN A 43 -22.78 -0.78 10.19
N VAL A 44 -22.20 -1.99 10.11
CA VAL A 44 -22.91 -3.28 10.14
C VAL A 44 -22.42 -4.15 11.32
N ASP A 45 -21.97 -3.52 12.40
CA ASP A 45 -21.46 -4.17 13.62
C ASP A 45 -20.29 -5.13 13.41
N GLY A 46 -19.49 -4.89 12.36
CA GLY A 46 -18.23 -5.58 12.13
C GLY A 46 -17.12 -5.05 13.05
N GLY A 47 -16.34 -5.95 13.64
CA GLY A 47 -15.18 -5.60 14.46
C GLY A 47 -14.00 -5.05 13.65
N GLU A 48 -12.87 -4.84 14.33
CA GLU A 48 -11.64 -4.38 13.69
C GLU A 48 -11.21 -5.34 12.56
N PRO A 49 -10.83 -4.82 11.38
CA PRO A 49 -10.37 -5.65 10.27
C PRO A 49 -9.05 -6.37 10.63
N VAL A 50 -9.06 -7.69 10.54
CA VAL A 50 -7.91 -8.58 10.84
C VAL A 50 -7.33 -9.25 9.59
N ASN A 51 -7.64 -8.71 8.40
CA ASN A 51 -7.11 -9.24 7.16
C ASN A 51 -5.58 -9.12 7.10
N THR A 52 -4.94 -10.16 6.58
CA THR A 52 -3.51 -10.12 6.30
C THR A 52 -3.27 -9.11 5.16
N PRO A 53 -2.10 -8.47 5.07
CA PRO A 53 -1.80 -7.57 3.95
C PRO A 53 -1.19 -8.34 2.78
N GLU A 54 -2.01 -9.08 2.02
CA GLU A 54 -1.51 -10.00 0.98
C GLU A 54 -0.69 -9.28 -0.09
N ALA A 55 -1.08 -8.07 -0.49
CA ALA A 55 -0.33 -7.28 -1.48
C ALA A 55 1.09 -6.93 -1.01
N LEU A 56 1.29 -6.63 0.28
CA LEU A 56 2.64 -6.42 0.82
C LEU A 56 3.43 -7.72 0.82
N ILE A 57 2.81 -8.83 1.22
CA ILE A 57 3.48 -10.14 1.22
C ILE A 57 3.92 -10.51 -0.20
N GLU A 58 3.06 -10.30 -1.18
CA GLU A 58 3.38 -10.54 -2.59
C GLU A 58 4.53 -9.65 -3.07
N LEU A 59 4.49 -8.35 -2.75
CA LEU A 59 5.59 -7.43 -3.05
C LEU A 59 6.92 -7.92 -2.44
N LEU A 60 6.92 -8.34 -1.18
CA LEU A 60 8.12 -8.82 -0.50
C LEU A 60 8.62 -10.14 -1.08
N ARG A 61 7.72 -11.04 -1.50
CA ARG A 61 8.09 -12.29 -2.19
C ARG A 61 8.72 -12.01 -3.54
N ASN A 62 8.13 -11.11 -4.32
CA ASN A 62 8.66 -10.67 -5.61
C ASN A 62 10.03 -10.00 -5.45
N TRP A 63 10.22 -9.22 -4.38
CA TRP A 63 11.51 -8.59 -4.09
C TRP A 63 12.61 -9.58 -3.68
N GLN A 64 12.24 -10.65 -2.96
CA GLN A 64 13.18 -11.72 -2.58
C GLN A 64 13.51 -12.67 -3.73
N ALA A 65 12.63 -12.79 -4.72
CA ALA A 65 12.88 -13.63 -5.88
C ALA A 65 14.09 -13.09 -6.67
N PRO A 66 14.97 -13.98 -7.19
CA PRO A 66 16.01 -13.54 -8.10
C PRO A 66 15.35 -12.83 -9.29
N PRO A 67 15.90 -11.67 -9.73
CA PRO A 67 15.31 -10.92 -10.82
C PRO A 67 15.21 -11.82 -12.05
N GLN A 68 13.99 -11.97 -12.58
CA GLN A 68 13.83 -12.45 -13.95
C GLN A 68 14.24 -11.29 -14.85
N LEU A 69 15.45 -11.38 -15.39
CA LEU A 69 15.94 -10.41 -16.36
C LEU A 69 15.15 -10.61 -17.66
N ASP A 70 14.03 -9.89 -17.80
CA ASP A 70 13.41 -9.64 -19.10
C ASP A 70 13.80 -8.25 -19.62
N GLU A 71 13.64 -8.03 -20.93
CA GLU A 71 13.97 -6.76 -21.62
C GLU A 71 13.20 -5.54 -21.08
N ARG A 72 12.23 -5.72 -20.18
CA ARG A 72 11.42 -4.66 -19.57
C ARG A 72 11.73 -4.42 -18.08
N THR A 73 12.81 -4.97 -17.57
CA THR A 73 13.25 -4.69 -16.20
C THR A 73 13.66 -3.22 -16.08
N TYR A 74 12.80 -2.41 -15.45
CA TYR A 74 13.10 -1.00 -15.16
C TYR A 74 14.19 -0.94 -14.08
N LEU A 75 15.44 -0.81 -14.48
CA LEU A 75 16.54 -0.49 -13.58
C LEU A 75 16.33 0.97 -13.12
N PRO A 76 16.12 1.25 -11.82
CA PRO A 76 16.20 2.63 -11.36
C PRO A 76 17.60 3.13 -11.70
N LEU A 77 17.67 4.24 -12.44
CA LEU A 77 18.93 4.93 -12.74
C LEU A 77 19.54 5.35 -11.40
N THR A 78 20.39 4.51 -10.83
CA THR A 78 21.32 4.91 -9.79
C THR A 78 22.46 5.63 -10.47
N ASP A 79 22.22 6.87 -10.87
CA ASP A 79 23.31 7.78 -11.21
C ASP A 79 23.94 8.26 -9.89
N ARG A 80 25.26 8.13 -9.81
CA ARG A 80 26.07 8.39 -8.61
C ARG A 80 26.38 9.88 -8.46
#